data_AF-Q8GYX3-F1
#
_entry.id   AF-Q8GYX3-F1
#
_cell.length_a   1.000
_cell.length_b   1.000
_cell.length_c   1.000
_cell.angle_alpha   90.00
_cell.angle_beta   90.00
_cell.angle_gamma   90.00
#
_symmetry.space_group_name_H-M   'P 1'
#
loop_
_entity.id
_entity.type
_entity.pdbx_description
1 polymer ?
#
loop_
_entity_poly.entity_id
_entity_poly.type
_entity_poly.pdbx_seq_one_letter_code
_entity_poly.pdbx_strand_id
1 'polypeptide(L)'
;MTAAENPFVSDTSSLQSQLKEKEKELLAAKAEVEALRTNEELKDRVFKELRENVRKLEEKLGATENQVDQKELERKKLEEEKEDALAAQDAAEEALRRVYTHQQDDDSLPLESIIAPLESQIKIHKHEISALQEDKKALERLTKSKESALLEAERILRSALERALIVEEVQNHNFELRRQIEICQDENKFLEKINRQKVLEIEKLSQSIVELEEAILAGGTAANAVRDYRRQISQLNDEKRTLERELARVKVSASRVALAVANEWKDENDRVMPVKQWLEERRILHGEMQKLKDKLAVSERTAKAESQLKERLKLRLKTIEDGLKGPNTFFVSPTTKTEKSGKILGFLTSGGGSKKRSSSQLRGSVTGRIHAMNQPIDRVGESDEMENSKITANGLTDQHEEDSERKTEEDGNVYSEDMVSGFLYDRLQKEVIALRKLCESKEGTINAKNEEIKMLLKKVDALTKAIEVETKKAKREAAAREKENALAMLNEESKLCRKAKLPRSRIPNPRCQ
;
A
#
# COMPACT_ATOMS: atom_id res chain seq x y z
N MET A 1 -8.08 -36.05 -6.74
CA MET A 1 -7.26 -35.56 -7.88
C MET A 1 -7.44 -34.05 -7.93
N THR A 2 -6.40 -33.22 -8.11
CA THR A 2 -4.96 -33.51 -8.17
C THR A 2 -4.32 -33.32 -6.79
N ALA A 3 -3.61 -34.34 -6.28
CA ALA A 3 -2.93 -34.40 -4.97
C ALA A 3 -3.76 -33.97 -3.73
N ALA A 4 -4.03 -34.90 -2.83
CA ALA A 4 -4.48 -34.53 -1.48
C ALA A 4 -3.25 -34.12 -0.66
N GLU A 5 -3.07 -32.82 -0.44
CA GLU A 5 -2.14 -32.33 0.59
C GLU A 5 -2.73 -32.69 1.96
N ASN A 6 -2.29 -33.84 2.46
CA ASN A 6 -2.81 -34.44 3.67
C ASN A 6 -2.63 -33.48 4.87
N PRO A 7 -3.63 -33.32 5.77
CA PRO A 7 -3.44 -32.57 7.02
C PRO A 7 -2.35 -33.18 7.90
N PHE A 8 -2.11 -34.49 7.73
CA PHE A 8 -0.94 -35.19 8.27
C PHE A 8 0.39 -34.51 7.92
N VAL A 9 0.53 -33.74 6.83
CA VAL A 9 1.80 -33.09 6.46
C VAL A 9 2.15 -31.95 7.41
N SER A 10 1.21 -31.03 7.72
CA SER A 10 1.47 -29.94 8.68
C SER A 10 1.67 -30.47 10.10
N ASP A 11 0.93 -31.52 10.47
CA ASP A 11 1.11 -32.16 11.76
C ASP A 11 2.46 -32.90 11.81
N THR A 12 2.90 -33.56 10.72
CA THR A 12 4.26 -34.14 10.66
C THR A 12 5.36 -33.08 10.66
N SER A 13 5.19 -31.88 10.09
CA SER A 13 6.24 -30.85 10.16
C SER A 13 6.33 -30.20 11.56
N SER A 14 5.19 -30.05 12.25
CA SER A 14 5.18 -29.64 13.66
C SER A 14 5.76 -30.74 14.57
N LEU A 15 5.32 -31.98 14.43
CA LEU A 15 5.85 -33.13 15.16
C LEU A 15 7.32 -33.41 14.83
N GLN A 16 7.79 -33.18 13.59
CA GLN A 16 9.21 -33.30 13.22
C GLN A 16 10.04 -32.15 13.82
N SER A 17 9.45 -30.96 13.99
CA SER A 17 10.12 -29.85 14.67
C SER A 17 10.22 -30.10 16.17
N GLN A 18 9.14 -30.58 16.80
CA GLN A 18 9.15 -31.05 18.19
C GLN A 18 10.06 -32.26 18.38
N LEU A 19 10.14 -33.19 17.41
CA LEU A 19 11.08 -34.30 17.43
C LEU A 19 12.53 -33.78 17.42
N LYS A 20 12.87 -32.86 16.51
CA LYS A 20 14.20 -32.22 16.46
C LYS A 20 14.54 -31.42 17.72
N GLU A 21 13.55 -30.80 18.36
CA GLU A 21 13.70 -30.10 19.63
C GLU A 21 13.93 -31.09 20.78
N LYS A 22 13.15 -32.18 20.85
CA LYS A 22 13.35 -33.27 21.82
C LYS A 22 14.60 -34.08 21.56
N GLU A 23 15.08 -34.20 20.33
CA GLU A 23 16.40 -34.74 19.99
C GLU A 23 17.52 -33.83 20.51
N LYS A 24 17.39 -32.50 20.39
CA LYS A 24 18.33 -31.54 20.98
C LYS A 24 18.29 -31.55 22.51
N GLU A 25 17.12 -31.58 23.14
CA GLU A 25 16.98 -31.74 24.60
C GLU A 25 17.58 -33.07 25.06
N LEU A 26 17.33 -34.16 24.34
CA LEU A 26 17.92 -35.47 24.63
C LEU A 26 19.45 -35.47 24.50
N LEU A 27 20.00 -34.77 23.51
CA LEU A 27 21.45 -34.61 23.34
C LEU A 27 22.05 -33.71 24.44
N ALA A 28 21.40 -32.63 24.82
CA ALA A 28 21.81 -31.76 25.92
C ALA A 28 21.78 -32.51 27.26
N ALA A 29 20.70 -33.24 27.55
CA ALA A 29 20.56 -34.05 28.76
C ALA A 29 21.54 -35.24 28.78
N LYS A 30 21.89 -35.82 27.62
CA LYS A 30 22.97 -36.82 27.53
C LYS A 30 24.33 -36.21 27.87
N ALA A 31 24.65 -35.04 27.29
CA ALA A 31 25.90 -34.34 27.59
C ALA A 31 25.98 -33.89 29.06
N GLU A 32 24.86 -33.47 29.66
CA GLU A 32 24.77 -33.16 31.09
C GLU A 32 24.97 -34.42 31.95
N VAL A 33 24.35 -35.55 31.59
CA VAL A 33 24.56 -36.84 32.29
C VAL A 33 26.01 -37.32 32.17
N GLU A 34 26.68 -37.11 31.04
CA GLU A 34 28.11 -37.44 30.86
C GLU A 34 29.02 -36.49 31.66
N ALA A 35 28.70 -35.20 31.72
CA ALA A 35 29.39 -34.23 32.58
C ALA A 35 29.18 -34.51 34.09
N LEU A 36 27.97 -34.94 34.49
CA LEU A 36 27.67 -35.33 35.87
C LEU A 36 28.37 -36.64 36.26
N ARG A 37 28.42 -37.63 35.36
CA ARG A 37 29.17 -38.89 35.57
C ARG A 37 30.67 -38.66 35.73
N THR A 38 31.29 -37.86 34.87
CA THR A 38 32.73 -37.55 34.98
C THR A 38 33.06 -36.74 36.25
N ASN A 39 32.14 -35.88 36.71
CA ASN A 39 32.21 -35.20 38.00
C ASN A 39 32.05 -36.18 39.19
N GLU A 40 31.12 -37.14 39.09
CA GLU A 40 30.94 -38.22 40.07
C GLU A 40 32.19 -39.11 40.16
N GLU A 41 32.78 -39.53 39.05
CA GLU A 41 34.06 -40.25 39.00
C GLU A 41 35.23 -39.48 39.60
N LEU A 42 35.25 -38.13 39.49
CA LEU A 42 36.26 -37.29 40.13
C LEU A 42 36.06 -37.23 41.65
N LYS A 43 34.82 -37.04 42.12
CA LYS A 43 34.48 -37.13 43.55
C LYS A 43 34.82 -38.49 44.12
N ASP A 44 34.53 -39.57 43.39
CA ASP A 44 34.74 -40.94 43.84
C ASP A 44 36.23 -41.31 43.90
N ARG A 45 37.08 -40.69 43.06
CA ARG A 45 38.55 -40.71 43.21
C ARG A 45 39.00 -40.01 44.49
N VAL A 46 38.56 -38.76 44.72
CA VAL A 46 38.86 -38.00 45.95
C VAL A 46 38.38 -38.73 47.20
N PHE A 47 37.19 -39.36 47.19
CA PHE A 47 36.70 -40.16 48.30
C PHE A 47 37.45 -41.49 48.50
N LYS A 48 38.15 -42.03 47.50
CA LYS A 48 39.05 -43.19 47.66
C LYS A 48 40.38 -42.74 48.28
N GLU A 49 40.96 -41.65 47.81
CA GLU A 49 42.18 -41.05 48.37
C GLU A 49 41.97 -40.62 49.83
N LEU A 50 40.86 -39.95 50.15
CA LEU A 50 40.51 -39.59 51.53
C LEU A 50 40.33 -40.83 52.42
N ARG A 51 39.66 -41.89 51.94
CA ARG A 51 39.51 -43.15 52.71
C ARG A 51 40.84 -43.88 52.93
N GLU A 52 41.77 -43.82 51.98
CA GLU A 52 43.10 -44.36 52.17
C GLU A 52 43.95 -43.51 53.13
N ASN A 53 43.82 -42.18 53.09
CA ASN A 53 44.48 -41.29 54.03
C ASN A 53 43.93 -41.44 55.46
N VAL A 54 42.62 -41.63 55.64
CA VAL A 54 42.01 -41.97 56.93
C VAL A 54 42.57 -43.29 57.45
N ARG A 55 42.57 -44.35 56.64
CA ARG A 55 43.16 -45.66 57.02
C ARG A 55 44.63 -45.54 57.45
N LYS A 56 45.43 -44.78 56.70
CA LYS A 56 46.84 -44.49 57.04
C LYS A 56 47.02 -43.64 58.30
N LEU A 57 46.01 -42.90 58.72
CA LEU A 57 45.99 -42.17 59.99
C LEU A 57 45.53 -43.06 61.14
N GLU A 58 44.56 -43.96 60.92
CA GLU A 58 44.12 -44.99 61.87
C GLU A 58 45.24 -46.00 62.17
N GLU A 59 45.93 -46.50 61.15
CA GLU A 59 47.12 -47.37 61.26
C GLU A 59 48.24 -46.67 62.06
N LYS A 60 48.48 -45.38 61.83
CA LYS A 60 49.45 -44.58 62.60
C LYS A 60 48.99 -44.33 64.03
N LEU A 61 47.71 -44.04 64.25
CA LEU A 61 47.14 -43.80 65.57
C LEU A 61 47.32 -45.05 66.45
N GLY A 62 46.90 -46.21 65.95
CA GLY A 62 47.10 -47.48 66.65
C GLY A 62 48.57 -47.82 66.90
N ALA A 63 49.47 -47.51 65.95
CA ALA A 63 50.92 -47.66 66.17
C ALA A 63 51.45 -46.72 67.26
N THR A 64 50.98 -45.47 67.33
CA THR A 64 51.35 -44.53 68.41
C THR A 64 50.71 -44.88 69.74
N GLU A 65 49.50 -45.44 69.76
CA GLU A 65 48.77 -45.88 70.96
C GLU A 65 49.50 -47.06 71.61
N ASN A 66 49.84 -48.10 70.83
CA ASN A 66 50.69 -49.21 71.30
C ASN A 66 52.08 -48.72 71.78
N GLN A 67 52.65 -47.67 71.16
CA GLN A 67 53.91 -47.08 71.62
C GLN A 67 53.76 -46.29 72.93
N VAL A 68 52.61 -45.65 73.16
CA VAL A 68 52.27 -45.00 74.43
C VAL A 68 52.06 -46.06 75.53
N ASP A 69 51.31 -47.12 75.26
CA ASP A 69 51.10 -48.23 76.21
C ASP A 69 52.42 -48.91 76.60
N GLN A 70 53.28 -49.21 75.62
CA GLN A 70 54.62 -49.73 75.88
C GLN A 70 55.42 -48.76 76.76
N LYS A 71 55.41 -47.46 76.44
CA LYS A 71 56.11 -46.45 77.24
C LYS A 71 55.50 -46.23 78.62
N GLU A 72 54.21 -46.48 78.83
CA GLU A 72 53.61 -46.40 80.17
C GLU A 72 54.01 -47.63 81.02
N LEU A 73 54.14 -48.81 80.41
CA LEU A 73 54.69 -50.00 81.07
C LEU A 73 56.18 -49.83 81.39
N GLU A 74 56.97 -49.26 80.48
CA GLU A 74 58.37 -48.88 80.74
C GLU A 74 58.48 -47.79 81.82
N ARG A 75 57.61 -46.77 81.78
CA ARG A 75 57.54 -45.71 82.81
C ARG A 75 57.22 -46.29 84.18
N LYS A 76 56.28 -47.23 84.29
CA LYS A 76 55.93 -47.89 85.57
C LYS A 76 57.09 -48.70 86.14
N LYS A 77 57.81 -49.45 85.31
CA LYS A 77 59.04 -50.15 85.74
C LYS A 77 60.12 -49.19 86.20
N LEU A 78 60.37 -48.11 85.44
CA LEU A 78 61.31 -47.07 85.82
C LEU A 78 60.86 -46.25 87.05
N GLU A 79 59.57 -46.25 87.37
CA GLU A 79 58.99 -45.63 88.57
C GLU A 79 59.16 -46.55 89.79
N GLU A 80 58.94 -47.86 89.64
CA GLU A 80 59.26 -48.90 90.64
C GLU A 80 60.78 -48.96 90.92
N GLU A 81 61.61 -49.07 89.87
CA GLU A 81 63.08 -49.05 89.96
C GLU A 81 63.60 -47.72 90.57
N LYS A 82 62.91 -46.59 90.34
CA LYS A 82 63.22 -45.31 90.96
C LYS A 82 62.90 -45.30 92.45
N GLU A 83 61.75 -45.81 92.89
CA GLU A 83 61.43 -45.84 94.32
C GLU A 83 62.35 -46.81 95.07
N ASP A 84 62.69 -47.97 94.48
CA ASP A 84 63.71 -48.87 95.02
C ASP A 84 65.11 -48.21 95.08
N ALA A 85 65.49 -47.46 94.03
CA ALA A 85 66.75 -46.72 94.00
C ALA A 85 66.77 -45.54 94.99
N LEU A 86 65.65 -44.87 95.24
CA LEU A 86 65.51 -43.84 96.27
C LEU A 86 65.56 -44.44 97.67
N ALA A 87 64.90 -45.58 97.92
CA ALA A 87 65.01 -46.30 99.19
C ALA A 87 66.45 -46.79 99.43
N ALA A 88 67.16 -47.21 98.37
CA ALA A 88 68.59 -47.54 98.44
C ALA A 88 69.48 -46.29 98.66
N GLN A 89 69.15 -45.14 98.05
CA GLN A 89 69.82 -43.87 98.31
C GLN A 89 69.62 -43.43 99.77
N ASP A 90 68.39 -43.42 100.27
CA ASP A 90 68.07 -43.04 101.65
C ASP A 90 68.78 -43.98 102.65
N ALA A 91 68.81 -45.29 102.38
CA ALA A 91 69.56 -46.24 103.20
C ALA A 91 71.08 -45.99 103.16
N ALA A 92 71.63 -45.60 102.01
CA ALA A 92 73.04 -45.25 101.84
C ALA A 92 73.38 -43.88 102.48
N GLU A 93 72.50 -42.88 102.37
CA GLU A 93 72.64 -41.60 103.07
C GLU A 93 72.53 -41.77 104.58
N GLU A 94 71.63 -42.62 105.07
CA GLU A 94 71.51 -42.94 106.49
C GLU A 94 72.73 -43.72 107.02
N ALA A 95 73.36 -44.54 106.17
CA ALA A 95 74.65 -45.16 106.47
C ALA A 95 75.80 -44.14 106.46
N LEU A 96 75.84 -43.23 105.48
CA LEU A 96 76.82 -42.14 105.41
C LEU A 96 76.69 -41.17 106.58
N ARG A 97 75.47 -40.77 106.99
CA ARG A 97 75.22 -39.96 108.20
C ARG A 97 75.79 -40.63 109.45
N ARG A 98 75.59 -41.95 109.59
CA ARG A 98 76.20 -42.77 110.67
C ARG A 98 77.72 -42.82 110.61
N VAL A 99 78.33 -42.88 109.42
CA VAL A 99 79.79 -42.81 109.26
C VAL A 99 80.32 -41.41 109.58
N TYR A 100 79.72 -40.35 109.00
CA TYR A 100 80.13 -38.97 109.24
C TYR A 100 79.99 -38.53 110.70
N THR A 101 78.99 -39.01 111.44
CA THR A 101 78.88 -38.76 112.90
C THR A 101 79.98 -39.45 113.74
N HIS A 102 80.74 -40.37 113.15
CA HIS A 102 81.97 -40.94 113.74
C HIS A 102 83.27 -40.36 113.14
N GLN A 103 83.18 -39.45 112.17
CA GLN A 103 84.30 -38.98 111.33
C GLN A 103 84.35 -37.43 111.19
N GLN A 104 83.70 -36.70 112.10
CA GLN A 104 83.69 -35.23 112.11
C GLN A 104 84.92 -34.65 112.83
N ASP A 105 86.06 -34.69 112.14
CA ASP A 105 87.23 -33.81 112.34
C ASP A 105 87.98 -33.69 110.99
N ASP A 106 88.67 -32.57 110.76
CA ASP A 106 89.55 -32.22 109.62
C ASP A 106 88.95 -31.97 108.19
N ASP A 107 88.54 -30.71 107.97
CA ASP A 107 88.85 -29.79 106.84
C ASP A 107 88.94 -30.25 105.35
N SER A 108 88.45 -29.37 104.44
CA SER A 108 88.60 -29.50 102.98
C SER A 108 88.56 -28.15 102.22
N LEU A 109 89.11 -28.15 100.99
CA LEU A 109 89.53 -26.95 100.24
C LEU A 109 88.37 -26.04 99.70
N PRO A 110 88.62 -24.74 99.45
CA PRO A 110 87.55 -23.78 99.11
C PRO A 110 87.12 -23.86 97.62
N LEU A 111 85.83 -24.18 97.36
CA LEU A 111 85.26 -24.25 96.01
C LEU A 111 85.11 -22.86 95.33
N GLU A 112 85.12 -21.78 96.12
CA GLU A 112 84.78 -20.41 95.70
C GLU A 112 85.53 -19.93 94.44
N SER A 113 86.81 -20.29 94.30
CA SER A 113 87.65 -19.88 93.16
C SER A 113 87.22 -20.46 91.81
N ILE A 114 86.43 -21.54 91.79
CA ILE A 114 85.87 -22.15 90.57
C ILE A 114 84.48 -21.57 90.28
N ILE A 115 83.75 -21.16 91.32
CA ILE A 115 82.38 -20.65 91.25
C ILE A 115 82.36 -19.23 90.65
N ALA A 116 83.22 -18.32 91.09
CA ALA A 116 83.17 -16.91 90.70
C ALA A 116 83.25 -16.62 89.17
N PRO A 117 84.10 -17.31 88.38
CA PRO A 117 84.09 -17.15 86.91
C PRO A 117 82.78 -17.60 86.27
N LEU A 118 82.21 -18.72 86.72
CA LEU A 118 80.93 -19.25 86.21
C LEU A 118 79.78 -18.31 86.56
N GLU A 119 79.76 -17.73 87.77
CA GLU A 119 78.79 -16.70 88.11
C GLU A 119 78.88 -15.49 87.17
N SER A 120 80.08 -15.07 86.78
CA SER A 120 80.26 -13.92 85.87
C SER A 120 79.66 -14.20 84.47
N GLN A 121 79.83 -15.42 83.95
CA GLN A 121 79.24 -15.85 82.68
C GLN A 121 77.71 -15.95 82.79
N ILE A 122 77.20 -16.51 83.89
CA ILE A 122 75.76 -16.55 84.18
C ILE A 122 75.17 -15.13 84.28
N LYS A 123 75.91 -14.17 84.88
CA LYS A 123 75.52 -12.75 84.93
C LYS A 123 75.50 -12.15 83.52
N ILE A 124 76.47 -12.42 82.66
CA ILE A 124 76.50 -11.95 81.25
C ILE A 124 75.31 -12.50 80.46
N HIS A 125 75.09 -13.83 80.45
CA HIS A 125 73.99 -14.44 79.71
C HIS A 125 72.60 -13.99 80.21
N LYS A 126 72.44 -13.64 81.49
CA LYS A 126 71.21 -13.02 82.00
C LYS A 126 70.94 -11.63 81.40
N HIS A 127 71.97 -10.83 81.11
CA HIS A 127 71.81 -9.55 80.41
C HIS A 127 71.50 -9.76 78.92
N GLU A 128 72.20 -10.70 78.27
CA GLU A 128 71.95 -11.10 76.87
C GLU A 128 70.50 -11.58 76.65
N ILE A 129 70.02 -12.49 77.50
CA ILE A 129 68.62 -12.95 77.51
C ILE A 129 67.64 -11.78 77.73
N SER A 130 68.00 -10.79 78.55
CA SER A 130 67.15 -9.62 78.79
C SER A 130 67.05 -8.72 77.55
N ALA A 131 68.16 -8.46 76.85
CA ALA A 131 68.16 -7.73 75.59
C ALA A 131 67.34 -8.46 74.50
N LEU A 132 67.53 -9.78 74.34
CA LEU A 132 66.76 -10.59 73.40
C LEU A 132 65.25 -10.60 73.73
N GLN A 133 64.87 -10.48 75.01
CA GLN A 133 63.47 -10.31 75.40
C GLN A 133 62.91 -8.92 75.03
N GLU A 134 63.73 -7.87 74.98
CA GLU A 134 63.30 -6.54 74.52
C GLU A 134 63.18 -6.49 72.99
N ASP A 135 64.16 -7.05 72.26
CA ASP A 135 64.11 -7.21 70.80
C ASP A 135 62.90 -8.04 70.36
N LYS A 136 62.59 -9.15 71.05
CA LYS A 136 61.37 -9.92 70.81
C LYS A 136 60.11 -9.04 70.94
N LYS A 137 60.00 -8.24 71.99
CA LYS A 137 58.88 -7.31 72.19
C LYS A 137 58.87 -6.19 71.14
N ALA A 138 60.02 -5.79 70.60
CA ALA A 138 60.11 -4.81 69.51
C ALA A 138 59.60 -5.41 68.18
N LEU A 139 60.04 -6.64 67.85
CA LEU A 139 59.56 -7.39 66.68
C LEU A 139 58.05 -7.66 66.75
N GLU A 140 57.51 -8.06 67.91
CA GLU A 140 56.06 -8.25 68.10
C GLU A 140 55.24 -6.97 67.83
N ARG A 141 55.75 -5.79 68.22
CA ARG A 141 55.12 -4.50 67.92
C ARG A 141 55.22 -4.16 66.43
N LEU A 142 56.39 -4.41 65.81
CA LEU A 142 56.61 -4.17 64.39
C LEU A 142 55.71 -5.06 63.52
N THR A 143 55.52 -6.33 63.90
CA THR A 143 54.61 -7.27 63.22
C THR A 143 53.17 -6.76 63.28
N LYS A 144 52.66 -6.42 64.47
CA LYS A 144 51.30 -5.86 64.63
C LYS A 144 51.08 -4.56 63.85
N SER A 145 52.10 -3.71 63.78
CA SER A 145 52.08 -2.49 62.96
C SER A 145 51.96 -2.82 61.47
N LYS A 146 52.79 -3.76 60.96
CA LYS A 146 52.73 -4.22 59.56
C LYS A 146 51.41 -4.93 59.23
N GLU A 147 50.87 -5.74 60.13
CA GLU A 147 49.55 -6.38 59.99
C GLU A 147 48.44 -5.33 59.85
N SER A 148 48.44 -4.28 60.68
CA SER A 148 47.47 -3.20 60.57
C SER A 148 47.58 -2.39 59.26
N ALA A 149 48.81 -2.16 58.78
CA ALA A 149 49.06 -1.50 57.50
C ALA A 149 48.63 -2.36 56.29
N LEU A 150 48.81 -3.68 56.36
CA LEU A 150 48.34 -4.62 55.34
C LEU A 150 46.80 -4.66 55.29
N LEU A 151 46.12 -4.66 56.44
CA LEU A 151 44.65 -4.61 56.50
C LEU A 151 44.08 -3.30 55.94
N GLU A 152 44.77 -2.16 56.12
CA GLU A 152 44.37 -0.90 55.49
C GLU A 152 44.64 -0.90 53.97
N ALA A 153 45.79 -1.41 53.52
CA ALA A 153 46.06 -1.58 52.10
C ALA A 153 45.03 -2.51 51.41
N GLU A 154 44.59 -3.57 52.10
CA GLU A 154 43.55 -4.49 51.63
C GLU A 154 42.17 -3.82 51.57
N ARG A 155 41.83 -2.95 52.54
CA ARG A 155 40.62 -2.10 52.51
C ARG A 155 40.63 -1.15 51.32
N ILE A 156 41.75 -0.48 51.08
CA ILE A 156 41.93 0.43 49.93
C ILE A 156 41.81 -0.34 48.61
N LEU A 157 42.41 -1.54 48.51
CA LEU A 157 42.35 -2.39 47.32
C LEU A 157 40.92 -2.86 47.02
N ARG A 158 40.16 -3.34 48.01
CA ARG A 158 38.74 -3.70 47.84
C ARG A 158 37.93 -2.52 47.29
N SER A 159 38.10 -1.33 47.88
CA SER A 159 37.41 -0.11 47.44
C SER A 159 37.85 0.37 46.05
N ALA A 160 39.09 0.09 45.63
CA ALA A 160 39.57 0.37 44.28
C ALA A 160 38.97 -0.60 43.24
N LEU A 161 38.83 -1.88 43.57
CA LEU A 161 38.17 -2.88 42.72
C LEU A 161 36.68 -2.58 42.55
N GLU A 162 35.99 -2.20 43.62
CA GLU A 162 34.59 -1.74 43.57
C GLU A 162 34.40 -0.54 42.62
N ARG A 163 35.27 0.48 42.71
CA ARG A 163 35.27 1.60 41.75
C ARG A 163 35.57 1.17 40.31
N ALA A 164 36.44 0.19 40.10
CA ALA A 164 36.77 -0.30 38.76
C ALA A 164 35.55 -0.96 38.10
N LEU A 165 34.80 -1.78 38.84
CA LEU A 165 33.56 -2.41 38.36
C LEU A 165 32.49 -1.38 38.00
N ILE A 166 32.31 -0.33 38.82
CA ILE A 166 31.37 0.77 38.54
C ILE A 166 31.80 1.53 37.27
N VAL A 167 33.10 1.74 37.05
CA VAL A 167 33.62 2.37 35.82
C VAL A 167 33.35 1.49 34.59
N GLU A 168 33.49 0.17 34.70
CA GLU A 168 33.18 -0.77 33.62
C GLU A 168 31.67 -0.77 33.28
N GLU A 169 30.79 -0.78 34.30
CA GLU A 169 29.34 -0.66 34.10
C GLU A 169 28.97 0.66 33.41
N VAL A 170 29.55 1.79 33.84
CA VAL A 170 29.34 3.10 33.22
C VAL A 170 29.90 3.15 31.80
N GLN A 171 31.01 2.48 31.49
CA GLN A 171 31.55 2.36 30.14
C GLN A 171 30.62 1.56 29.22
N ASN A 172 30.10 0.42 29.71
CA ASN A 172 29.12 -0.40 28.98
C ASN A 172 27.82 0.39 28.71
N HIS A 173 27.32 1.15 29.68
CA HIS A 173 26.17 2.03 29.48
C HIS A 173 26.47 3.16 28.47
N ASN A 174 27.67 3.76 28.51
CA ASN A 174 28.09 4.75 27.52
C ASN A 174 28.20 4.18 26.10
N PHE A 175 28.59 2.91 25.95
CA PHE A 175 28.64 2.24 24.65
C PHE A 175 27.24 2.04 24.07
N GLU A 176 26.30 1.53 24.87
CA GLU A 176 24.90 1.36 24.45
C GLU A 176 24.21 2.70 24.15
N LEU A 177 24.46 3.75 24.94
CA LEU A 177 23.96 5.11 24.64
C LEU A 177 24.50 5.65 23.29
N ARG A 178 25.78 5.41 22.97
CA ARG A 178 26.36 5.82 21.67
C ARG A 178 25.70 5.09 20.50
N ARG A 179 25.46 3.78 20.66
CA ARG A 179 24.75 2.94 19.70
C ARG A 179 23.29 3.39 19.51
N GLN A 180 22.60 3.79 20.58
CA GLN A 180 21.25 4.36 20.49
C GLN A 180 21.25 5.72 19.77
N ILE A 181 22.23 6.59 20.04
CA ILE A 181 22.40 7.86 19.31
C ILE A 181 22.64 7.61 17.81
N GLU A 182 23.46 6.63 17.45
CA GLU A 182 23.72 6.23 16.06
C GLU A 182 22.43 5.74 15.35
N ILE A 183 21.67 4.86 16.01
CA ILE A 183 20.35 4.39 15.52
C ILE A 183 19.39 5.57 15.31
N CYS A 184 19.27 6.48 16.28
CA CYS A 184 18.42 7.66 16.16
C CYS A 184 18.88 8.60 15.04
N GLN A 185 20.19 8.73 14.78
CA GLN A 185 20.69 9.51 13.66
C GLN A 185 20.35 8.88 12.31
N ASP A 186 20.45 7.56 12.18
CA ASP A 186 20.10 6.85 10.95
C ASP A 186 18.59 6.79 10.69
N GLU A 187 17.78 6.71 11.74
CA GLU A 187 16.33 6.88 11.63
C GLU A 187 15.97 8.29 11.15
N ASN A 188 16.58 9.34 11.69
CA ASN A 188 16.37 10.71 11.18
C ASN A 188 16.78 10.85 9.71
N LYS A 189 17.93 10.28 9.29
CA LYS A 189 18.34 10.23 7.87
C LYS A 189 17.34 9.48 6.98
N PHE A 190 16.62 8.49 7.52
CA PHE A 190 15.58 7.74 6.80
C PHE A 190 14.26 8.53 6.73
N LEU A 191 13.81 9.11 7.84
CA LEU A 191 12.65 10.00 7.92
C LEU A 191 12.81 11.22 7.00
N GLU A 192 13.99 11.83 6.92
CA GLU A 192 14.27 12.90 5.96
C GLU A 192 14.09 12.44 4.50
N LYS A 193 14.54 11.22 4.14
CA LYS A 193 14.39 10.67 2.78
C LYS A 193 12.92 10.44 2.44
N ILE A 194 12.15 9.88 3.38
CA ILE A 194 10.68 9.72 3.25
C ILE A 194 10.01 11.09 3.11
N ASN A 195 10.40 12.08 3.91
CA ASN A 195 9.82 13.42 3.86
C ASN A 195 10.12 14.11 2.51
N ARG A 196 11.37 14.06 2.03
CA ARG A 196 11.73 14.55 0.68
C ARG A 196 10.91 13.86 -0.42
N GLN A 197 10.69 12.55 -0.33
CA GLN A 197 9.84 11.83 -1.29
C GLN A 197 8.38 12.28 -1.23
N LYS A 198 7.80 12.45 -0.02
CA LYS A 198 6.42 12.93 0.15
C LYS A 198 6.23 14.37 -0.34
N VAL A 199 7.22 15.25 -0.15
CA VAL A 199 7.21 16.61 -0.71
C VAL A 199 7.19 16.55 -2.24
N LEU A 200 8.05 15.74 -2.87
CA LEU A 200 8.06 15.53 -4.33
C LEU A 200 6.77 14.89 -4.88
N GLU A 201 5.98 14.21 -4.04
CA GLU A 201 4.66 13.69 -4.38
C GLU A 201 3.58 14.78 -4.26
N ILE A 202 3.61 15.56 -3.18
CA ILE A 202 2.74 16.73 -2.99
C ILE A 202 2.95 17.78 -4.10
N GLU A 203 4.18 18.03 -4.53
CA GLU A 203 4.50 18.93 -5.64
C GLU A 203 3.86 18.45 -6.96
N LYS A 204 3.94 17.16 -7.27
CA LYS A 204 3.28 16.56 -8.46
C LYS A 204 1.77 16.66 -8.39
N LEU A 205 1.17 16.36 -7.23
CA LEU A 205 -0.27 16.48 -7.02
C LEU A 205 -0.72 17.96 -7.14
N SER A 206 0.08 18.90 -6.65
CA SER A 206 -0.18 20.35 -6.79
C SER A 206 -0.14 20.78 -8.25
N GLN A 207 0.86 20.31 -9.01
CA GLN A 207 0.94 20.56 -10.45
C GLN A 207 -0.27 19.97 -11.21
N SER A 208 -0.67 18.73 -10.89
CA SER A 208 -1.88 18.11 -11.48
C SER A 208 -3.18 18.82 -11.08
N ILE A 209 -3.24 19.45 -9.90
CA ILE A 209 -4.39 20.30 -9.51
C ILE A 209 -4.46 21.55 -10.41
N VAL A 210 -3.34 22.24 -10.63
CA VAL A 210 -3.30 23.42 -11.53
C VAL A 210 -3.71 23.05 -12.96
N GLU A 211 -3.23 21.92 -13.49
CA GLU A 211 -3.63 21.42 -14.81
C GLU A 211 -5.14 21.11 -14.90
N LEU A 212 -5.73 20.60 -13.82
CA LEU A 212 -7.18 20.38 -13.73
C LEU A 212 -7.97 21.69 -13.59
N GLU A 213 -7.46 22.69 -12.86
CA GLU A 213 -8.06 24.02 -12.76
C GLU A 213 -8.07 24.73 -14.13
N GLU A 214 -6.96 24.70 -14.87
CA GLU A 214 -6.90 25.20 -16.26
C GLU A 214 -7.89 24.47 -17.18
N ALA A 215 -7.98 23.13 -17.07
CA ALA A 215 -8.94 22.33 -17.84
C ALA A 215 -10.40 22.66 -17.48
N ILE A 216 -10.71 22.95 -16.21
CA ILE A 216 -12.04 23.40 -15.76
C ILE A 216 -12.37 24.79 -16.32
N LEU A 217 -11.41 25.73 -16.32
CA LEU A 217 -11.57 27.06 -16.89
C LEU A 217 -11.82 27.00 -18.41
N ALA A 218 -11.05 26.17 -19.14
CA ALA A 218 -11.26 25.90 -20.57
C ALA A 218 -12.62 25.22 -20.83
N GLY A 219 -13.02 24.27 -19.98
CA GLY A 219 -14.36 23.68 -20.02
C GLY A 219 -15.48 24.70 -19.80
N GLY A 220 -15.25 25.70 -18.93
CA GLY A 220 -16.16 26.81 -18.67
C GLY A 220 -16.38 27.71 -19.88
N THR A 221 -15.31 28.08 -20.61
CA THR A 221 -15.43 28.91 -21.83
C THR A 221 -16.14 28.14 -22.94
N ALA A 222 -15.81 26.85 -23.15
CA ALA A 222 -16.50 25.97 -24.10
C ALA A 222 -17.99 25.80 -23.75
N ALA A 223 -18.33 25.61 -22.47
CA ALA A 223 -19.72 25.50 -22.02
C ALA A 223 -20.52 26.79 -22.25
N ASN A 224 -19.90 27.96 -22.12
CA ASN A 224 -20.52 29.24 -22.43
C ASN A 224 -20.73 29.42 -23.93
N ALA A 225 -19.76 29.09 -24.78
CA ALA A 225 -19.94 29.09 -26.23
C ALA A 225 -21.10 28.17 -26.66
N VAL A 226 -21.23 26.98 -26.07
CA VAL A 226 -22.37 26.07 -26.31
C VAL A 226 -23.71 26.68 -25.85
N ARG A 227 -23.75 27.45 -24.75
CA ARG A 227 -24.95 28.19 -24.33
C ARG A 227 -25.32 29.28 -25.33
N ASP A 228 -24.35 30.04 -25.82
CA ASP A 228 -24.58 31.11 -26.80
C ASP A 228 -25.04 30.57 -28.16
N TYR A 229 -24.44 29.48 -28.66
CA TYR A 229 -24.95 28.81 -29.87
C TYR A 229 -26.38 28.27 -29.67
N ARG A 230 -26.71 27.68 -28.51
CA ARG A 230 -28.09 27.25 -28.20
C ARG A 230 -29.07 28.43 -28.18
N ARG A 231 -28.68 29.57 -27.63
CA ARG A 231 -29.46 30.82 -27.64
C ARG A 231 -29.68 31.33 -29.07
N GLN A 232 -28.63 31.42 -29.88
CA GLN A 232 -28.72 31.81 -31.30
C GLN A 232 -29.64 30.87 -32.09
N ILE A 233 -29.51 29.55 -31.88
CA ILE A 233 -30.40 28.55 -32.50
C ILE A 233 -31.86 28.75 -32.05
N SER A 234 -32.14 29.14 -30.81
CA SER A 234 -33.50 29.47 -30.39
C SER A 234 -34.04 30.72 -31.12
N GLN A 235 -33.24 31.79 -31.17
CA GLN A 235 -33.61 33.04 -31.86
C GLN A 235 -33.90 32.79 -33.35
N LEU A 236 -33.02 32.08 -34.04
CA LEU A 236 -33.21 31.69 -35.46
C LEU A 236 -34.44 30.78 -35.66
N ASN A 237 -34.80 29.95 -34.69
CA ASN A 237 -36.03 29.15 -34.75
C ASN A 237 -37.29 30.01 -34.55
N ASP A 238 -37.24 31.05 -33.73
CA ASP A 238 -38.36 31.98 -33.55
C ASP A 238 -38.53 32.93 -34.75
N GLU A 239 -37.43 33.41 -35.34
CA GLU A 239 -37.41 34.12 -36.62
C GLU A 239 -37.93 33.25 -37.77
N LYS A 240 -37.51 31.98 -37.83
CA LYS A 240 -38.09 31.01 -38.78
C LYS A 240 -39.60 30.88 -38.59
N ARG A 241 -40.09 30.76 -37.35
CA ARG A 241 -41.53 30.68 -37.04
C ARG A 241 -42.28 31.96 -37.41
N THR A 242 -41.70 33.16 -37.34
CA THR A 242 -42.37 34.39 -37.79
C THR A 242 -42.41 34.46 -39.32
N LEU A 243 -41.28 34.19 -39.98
CA LEU A 243 -41.16 34.15 -41.45
C LEU A 243 -42.07 33.08 -42.08
N GLU A 244 -42.24 31.91 -41.47
CA GLU A 244 -43.18 30.88 -41.94
C GLU A 244 -44.64 31.35 -41.89
N ARG A 245 -45.03 32.10 -40.85
CA ARG A 245 -46.37 32.71 -40.74
C ARG A 245 -46.54 33.86 -41.74
N GLU A 246 -45.49 34.63 -42.02
CA GLU A 246 -45.51 35.69 -43.03
C GLU A 246 -45.62 35.12 -44.44
N LEU A 247 -44.84 34.09 -44.76
CA LEU A 247 -44.96 33.35 -46.01
C LEU A 247 -46.37 32.76 -46.19
N ALA A 248 -47.01 32.28 -45.12
CA ALA A 248 -48.41 31.85 -45.17
C ALA A 248 -49.37 33.01 -45.45
N ARG A 249 -49.22 34.16 -44.77
CA ARG A 249 -50.01 35.39 -45.05
C ARG A 249 -49.85 35.87 -46.49
N VAL A 250 -48.61 35.90 -47.00
CA VAL A 250 -48.27 36.32 -48.37
C VAL A 250 -48.80 35.33 -49.41
N LYS A 251 -48.78 34.02 -49.14
CA LYS A 251 -49.43 33.03 -50.00
C LYS A 251 -50.94 33.27 -50.09
N VAL A 252 -51.60 33.56 -48.98
CA VAL A 252 -53.04 33.87 -48.96
C VAL A 252 -53.35 35.19 -49.68
N SER A 253 -52.57 36.26 -49.47
CA SER A 253 -52.79 37.52 -50.20
C SER A 253 -52.49 37.38 -51.70
N ALA A 254 -51.43 36.67 -52.09
CA ALA A 254 -51.14 36.35 -53.49
C ALA A 254 -52.25 35.51 -54.14
N SER A 255 -52.83 34.53 -53.43
CA SER A 255 -54.00 33.79 -53.92
C SER A 255 -55.25 34.66 -54.06
N ARG A 256 -55.46 35.63 -53.15
CA ARG A 256 -56.57 36.60 -53.25
C ARG A 256 -56.39 37.59 -54.39
N VAL A 257 -55.17 38.08 -54.63
CA VAL A 257 -54.85 38.94 -55.78
C VAL A 257 -54.96 38.15 -57.10
N ALA A 258 -54.45 36.92 -57.14
CA ALA A 258 -54.62 36.06 -58.31
C ALA A 258 -56.09 35.76 -58.61
N LEU A 259 -56.94 35.61 -57.59
CA LEU A 259 -58.40 35.46 -57.75
C LEU A 259 -59.08 36.77 -58.18
N ALA A 260 -58.65 37.92 -57.67
CA ALA A 260 -59.16 39.24 -58.06
C ALA A 260 -58.85 39.51 -59.55
N VAL A 261 -57.59 39.40 -59.96
CA VAL A 261 -57.17 39.49 -61.37
C VAL A 261 -57.86 38.42 -62.23
N ALA A 262 -58.15 37.24 -61.68
CA ALA A 262 -58.92 36.18 -62.36
C ALA A 262 -60.45 36.37 -62.35
N ASN A 263 -60.95 37.48 -61.82
CA ASN A 263 -62.34 37.93 -61.90
C ASN A 263 -62.46 39.31 -62.58
N GLU A 264 -61.43 40.17 -62.52
CA GLU A 264 -61.35 41.42 -63.29
C GLU A 264 -61.54 41.17 -64.80
N TRP A 265 -60.97 40.09 -65.37
CA TRP A 265 -61.24 39.71 -66.76
C TRP A 265 -62.67 39.21 -67.04
N LYS A 266 -63.48 38.95 -66.00
CA LYS A 266 -64.90 38.59 -66.09
C LYS A 266 -65.84 39.74 -65.75
N ASP A 267 -65.37 40.77 -65.06
CA ASP A 267 -66.20 41.88 -64.56
C ASP A 267 -65.93 43.21 -65.30
N GLU A 268 -64.82 43.34 -66.03
CA GLU A 268 -64.60 44.32 -67.13
C GLU A 268 -65.45 43.94 -68.38
N ASN A 269 -66.72 43.58 -68.17
CA ASN A 269 -67.62 42.94 -69.14
C ASN A 269 -67.94 43.81 -70.37
N ASP A 270 -67.97 45.14 -70.21
CA ASP A 270 -68.36 46.08 -71.26
C ASP A 270 -67.39 46.11 -72.46
N ARG A 271 -66.28 45.37 -72.41
CA ARG A 271 -65.30 45.24 -73.50
C ARG A 271 -65.17 43.84 -74.11
N VAL A 272 -65.70 42.80 -73.46
CA VAL A 272 -65.52 41.41 -73.89
C VAL A 272 -66.86 40.72 -74.02
N MET A 273 -67.42 40.77 -75.23
CA MET A 273 -68.70 40.15 -75.59
C MET A 273 -68.74 38.68 -75.15
N PRO A 274 -69.66 38.28 -74.25
CA PRO A 274 -69.81 36.90 -73.78
C PRO A 274 -69.86 35.89 -74.94
N VAL A 275 -69.16 34.77 -74.81
CA VAL A 275 -68.95 33.80 -75.91
C VAL A 275 -70.26 33.36 -76.59
N LYS A 276 -71.37 33.27 -75.84
CA LYS A 276 -72.71 33.01 -76.41
C LYS A 276 -73.20 34.14 -77.33
N GLN A 277 -73.09 35.40 -76.90
CA GLN A 277 -73.43 36.57 -77.73
C GLN A 277 -72.47 36.69 -78.92
N TRP A 278 -71.17 36.47 -78.73
CA TRP A 278 -70.20 36.48 -79.83
C TRP A 278 -70.50 35.41 -80.90
N LEU A 279 -70.91 34.21 -80.49
CA LEU A 279 -71.36 33.16 -81.42
C LEU A 279 -72.70 33.51 -82.10
N GLU A 280 -73.58 34.25 -81.44
CA GLU A 280 -74.86 34.69 -81.99
C GLU A 280 -74.69 35.85 -82.98
N GLU A 281 -73.98 36.91 -82.62
CA GLU A 281 -73.65 38.01 -83.53
C GLU A 281 -72.81 37.53 -84.72
N ARG A 282 -71.85 36.61 -84.51
CA ARG A 282 -71.13 35.97 -85.61
C ARG A 282 -72.05 35.17 -86.54
N ARG A 283 -73.17 34.62 -86.04
CA ARG A 283 -74.20 33.95 -86.84
C ARG A 283 -75.08 34.96 -87.59
N ILE A 284 -75.49 36.04 -86.93
CA ILE A 284 -76.26 37.14 -87.53
C ILE A 284 -75.45 37.78 -88.66
N LEU A 285 -74.21 38.21 -88.40
CA LEU A 285 -73.28 38.79 -89.38
C LEU A 285 -73.00 37.84 -90.55
N HIS A 286 -72.92 36.52 -90.30
CA HIS A 286 -72.80 35.55 -91.39
C HIS A 286 -74.10 35.46 -92.23
N GLY A 287 -75.27 35.53 -91.60
CA GLY A 287 -76.56 35.59 -92.30
C GLY A 287 -76.73 36.87 -93.12
N GLU A 288 -76.28 38.01 -92.60
CA GLU A 288 -76.28 39.29 -93.31
C GLU A 288 -75.27 39.31 -94.45
N MET A 289 -74.05 38.81 -94.23
CA MET A 289 -73.06 38.59 -95.30
C MET A 289 -73.64 37.71 -96.41
N GLN A 290 -74.42 36.68 -96.09
CA GLN A 290 -75.07 35.86 -97.12
C GLN A 290 -76.16 36.64 -97.86
N LYS A 291 -77.06 37.34 -97.16
CA LYS A 291 -78.05 38.24 -97.79
C LYS A 291 -77.39 39.30 -98.69
N LEU A 292 -76.20 39.81 -98.32
CA LEU A 292 -75.43 40.75 -99.13
C LEU A 292 -74.82 40.09 -100.38
N LYS A 293 -74.32 38.84 -100.28
CA LYS A 293 -73.89 38.06 -101.46
C LYS A 293 -75.06 37.78 -102.40
N ASP A 294 -76.22 37.42 -101.87
CA ASP A 294 -77.42 37.12 -102.66
C ASP A 294 -77.93 38.38 -103.38
N LYS A 295 -77.95 39.53 -102.68
CA LYS A 295 -78.22 40.86 -103.28
C LYS A 295 -77.19 41.22 -104.35
N LEU A 296 -75.89 41.02 -104.09
CA LEU A 296 -74.83 41.27 -105.08
C LEU A 296 -75.03 40.42 -106.33
N ALA A 297 -75.36 39.13 -106.18
CA ALA A 297 -75.63 38.24 -107.31
C ALA A 297 -76.89 38.63 -108.10
N VAL A 298 -77.88 39.27 -107.47
CA VAL A 298 -79.01 39.92 -108.18
C VAL A 298 -78.53 41.17 -108.91
N SER A 299 -77.82 42.09 -108.24
CA SER A 299 -77.28 43.31 -108.85
C SER A 299 -76.34 43.04 -110.02
N GLU A 300 -75.50 41.99 -109.95
CA GLU A 300 -74.69 41.54 -111.07
C GLU A 300 -75.53 41.06 -112.26
N ARG A 301 -76.61 40.32 -112.00
CA ARG A 301 -77.53 39.86 -113.06
C ARG A 301 -78.26 41.04 -113.70
N THR A 302 -78.72 42.00 -112.89
CA THR A 302 -79.33 43.25 -113.38
C THR A 302 -78.33 44.08 -114.19
N ALA A 303 -77.10 44.30 -113.69
CA ALA A 303 -76.07 45.03 -114.42
C ALA A 303 -75.63 44.34 -115.72
N LYS A 304 -75.61 42.99 -115.76
CA LYS A 304 -75.39 42.22 -116.99
C LYS A 304 -76.55 42.37 -117.97
N ALA A 305 -77.80 42.39 -117.50
CA ALA A 305 -78.97 42.65 -118.34
C ALA A 305 -79.02 44.10 -118.86
N GLU A 306 -78.71 45.09 -118.03
CA GLU A 306 -78.56 46.50 -118.41
C GLU A 306 -77.40 46.70 -119.39
N SER A 307 -76.29 45.99 -119.22
CA SER A 307 -75.16 45.99 -120.18
C SER A 307 -75.58 45.41 -121.53
N GLN A 308 -76.33 44.30 -121.55
CA GLN A 308 -76.89 43.74 -122.78
C GLN A 308 -77.95 44.66 -123.42
N LEU A 309 -78.77 45.33 -122.63
CA LEU A 309 -79.72 46.34 -123.10
C LEU A 309 -78.98 47.55 -123.70
N LYS A 310 -77.92 48.03 -123.02
CA LYS A 310 -77.06 49.12 -123.47
C LYS A 310 -76.33 48.77 -124.77
N GLU A 311 -75.80 47.56 -124.92
CA GLU A 311 -75.21 47.13 -126.20
C GLU A 311 -76.27 46.93 -127.29
N ARG A 312 -77.48 46.42 -127.00
CA ARG A 312 -78.60 46.42 -127.97
C ARG A 312 -79.02 47.83 -128.40
N LEU A 313 -79.07 48.78 -127.47
CA LEU A 313 -79.39 50.18 -127.75
C LEU A 313 -78.26 50.89 -128.51
N LYS A 314 -77.00 50.59 -128.20
CA LYS A 314 -75.80 51.12 -128.86
C LYS A 314 -75.60 50.53 -130.25
N LEU A 315 -75.94 49.25 -130.46
CA LEU A 315 -76.03 48.64 -131.80
C LEU A 315 -77.15 49.31 -132.61
N ARG A 316 -78.34 49.52 -132.04
CA ARG A 316 -79.42 50.28 -132.69
C ARG A 316 -79.01 51.71 -133.02
N LEU A 317 -78.39 52.43 -132.08
CA LEU A 317 -77.85 53.77 -132.30
C LEU A 317 -76.84 53.75 -133.44
N LYS A 318 -75.89 52.81 -133.42
CA LYS A 318 -74.90 52.66 -134.48
C LYS A 318 -75.53 52.30 -135.84
N THR A 319 -76.58 51.47 -135.90
CA THR A 319 -77.32 51.23 -137.16
C THR A 319 -78.00 52.49 -137.70
N ILE A 320 -78.43 53.41 -136.82
CA ILE A 320 -79.00 54.71 -137.21
C ILE A 320 -77.90 55.69 -137.61
N GLU A 321 -76.76 55.70 -136.91
CA GLU A 321 -75.60 56.55 -137.20
C GLU A 321 -74.92 56.13 -138.51
N ASP A 322 -74.57 54.86 -138.67
CA ASP A 322 -74.03 54.28 -139.91
C ASP A 322 -75.04 54.38 -141.08
N GLY A 323 -76.34 54.48 -140.78
CA GLY A 323 -77.42 54.68 -141.76
C GLY A 323 -77.64 56.15 -142.20
N LEU A 324 -77.04 57.12 -141.51
CA LEU A 324 -77.15 58.56 -141.80
C LEU A 324 -75.80 59.30 -141.87
N LYS A 325 -74.67 58.61 -141.66
CA LYS A 325 -73.31 59.14 -141.80
C LYS A 325 -72.34 58.07 -142.32
N GLY A 326 -71.67 58.38 -143.42
CA GLY A 326 -70.46 57.65 -143.82
C GLY A 326 -69.86 58.21 -145.11
N PRO A 327 -68.61 57.82 -145.46
CA PRO A 327 -67.67 57.02 -144.68
C PRO A 327 -66.50 57.88 -144.12
N ASN A 328 -65.40 57.21 -143.70
CA ASN A 328 -64.06 57.76 -143.40
C ASN A 328 -63.88 58.52 -142.05
N THR A 329 -62.77 58.37 -141.30
CA THR A 329 -61.61 57.45 -141.45
C THR A 329 -60.88 57.18 -140.10
N PHE A 330 -60.78 55.90 -139.74
CA PHE A 330 -59.69 55.12 -139.10
C PHE A 330 -58.68 55.65 -138.03
N PHE A 331 -58.24 54.69 -137.17
CA PHE A 331 -56.89 54.53 -136.54
C PHE A 331 -56.43 55.59 -135.49
N VAL A 332 -55.53 55.35 -134.49
CA VAL A 332 -54.68 54.19 -134.05
C VAL A 332 -54.77 53.97 -132.50
N SER A 333 -54.43 52.75 -132.08
CA SER A 333 -54.13 52.08 -130.79
C SER A 333 -53.09 52.75 -129.80
N PRO A 334 -52.35 52.05 -128.88
CA PRO A 334 -52.61 52.14 -127.42
C PRO A 334 -51.35 52.27 -126.48
N THR A 335 -51.46 51.80 -125.22
CA THR A 335 -50.42 51.68 -124.14
C THR A 335 -50.12 52.98 -123.34
N THR A 336 -49.55 53.02 -122.11
CA THR A 336 -48.88 52.05 -121.18
C THR A 336 -49.53 52.05 -119.76
N LYS A 337 -49.42 51.02 -118.89
CA LYS A 337 -48.38 50.67 -117.86
C LYS A 337 -47.95 51.85 -116.95
N THR A 338 -47.58 51.72 -115.66
CA THR A 338 -46.76 50.71 -114.92
C THR A 338 -47.07 50.88 -113.39
N GLU A 339 -47.39 49.86 -112.58
CA GLU A 339 -46.52 48.90 -111.83
C GLU A 339 -46.08 49.26 -110.38
N LYS A 340 -46.28 48.28 -109.45
CA LYS A 340 -45.32 47.72 -108.44
C LYS A 340 -44.85 48.60 -107.24
N SER A 341 -44.29 48.05 -106.14
CA SER A 341 -44.29 46.70 -105.49
C SER A 341 -43.69 46.83 -104.07
N GLY A 342 -43.93 45.88 -103.15
CA GLY A 342 -43.19 45.79 -101.89
C GLY A 342 -43.77 44.82 -100.85
N LYS A 343 -43.12 43.67 -100.61
CA LYS A 343 -43.49 42.69 -99.56
C LYS A 343 -42.27 41.84 -99.18
N ILE A 344 -41.95 41.73 -97.88
CA ILE A 344 -40.78 41.01 -97.36
C ILE A 344 -41.22 40.04 -96.24
N LEU A 345 -40.48 38.93 -96.06
CA LEU A 345 -40.90 37.76 -95.28
C LEU A 345 -39.75 37.07 -94.50
N GLY A 346 -39.87 37.03 -93.16
CA GLY A 346 -39.60 35.84 -92.33
C GLY A 346 -38.16 35.43 -91.93
N PHE A 347 -38.11 34.21 -91.37
CA PHE A 347 -36.98 33.31 -91.03
C PHE A 347 -36.38 33.24 -89.59
N LEU A 348 -36.13 31.97 -89.17
CA LEU A 348 -35.40 31.41 -87.99
C LEU A 348 -35.93 31.67 -86.56
N THR A 349 -36.09 30.75 -85.60
CA THR A 349 -35.87 29.27 -85.36
C THR A 349 -34.55 28.74 -84.74
N SER A 350 -34.71 27.97 -83.64
CA SER A 350 -33.95 26.76 -83.20
C SER A 350 -32.97 26.84 -81.99
N GLY A 351 -32.94 25.75 -81.18
CA GLY A 351 -31.97 25.43 -80.11
C GLY A 351 -32.37 25.87 -78.68
N GLY A 352 -32.32 25.03 -77.63
CA GLY A 352 -32.01 23.60 -77.50
C GLY A 352 -32.32 23.06 -76.08
N GLY A 353 -32.27 21.74 -75.85
CA GLY A 353 -32.56 21.09 -74.55
C GLY A 353 -31.48 21.31 -73.47
N SER A 354 -31.68 20.93 -72.20
CA SER A 354 -31.98 19.54 -71.80
C SER A 354 -32.52 19.37 -70.38
N LYS A 355 -33.33 18.32 -70.17
CA LYS A 355 -33.58 17.67 -68.86
C LYS A 355 -32.92 16.28 -68.86
N LYS A 356 -32.36 15.81 -67.73
CA LYS A 356 -32.28 14.38 -67.35
C LYS A 356 -31.85 14.17 -65.90
N ARG A 357 -32.08 12.95 -65.38
CA ARG A 357 -31.77 12.48 -64.01
C ARG A 357 -30.61 11.49 -64.04
N SER A 358 -30.06 11.20 -62.85
CA SER A 358 -29.62 9.88 -62.35
C SER A 358 -28.13 9.71 -62.00
N SER A 359 -27.92 9.52 -60.69
CA SER A 359 -27.20 8.38 -60.09
C SER A 359 -25.89 7.88 -60.70
N SER A 360 -24.81 8.08 -59.94
CA SER A 360 -23.91 6.99 -59.55
C SER A 360 -23.34 7.29 -58.14
N GLN A 361 -22.85 6.25 -57.45
CA GLN A 361 -22.34 6.33 -56.08
C GLN A 361 -20.82 6.54 -56.07
N LEU A 362 -20.26 7.02 -54.95
CA LEU A 362 -19.13 6.35 -54.27
C LEU A 362 -18.94 6.88 -52.83
N ARG A 363 -18.31 6.02 -52.02
CA ARG A 363 -17.88 6.09 -50.60
C ARG A 363 -17.54 7.52 -50.10
N GLY A 364 -17.85 7.94 -48.87
CA GLY A 364 -17.58 7.28 -47.57
C GLY A 364 -16.24 7.79 -47.03
N SER A 365 -16.09 8.24 -45.77
CA SER A 365 -16.68 7.74 -44.52
C SER A 365 -17.26 8.83 -43.60
N VAL A 366 -18.14 8.43 -42.68
CA VAL A 366 -18.61 9.25 -41.54
C VAL A 366 -18.20 8.56 -40.24
N THR A 367 -17.35 9.21 -39.44
CA THR A 367 -16.93 8.72 -38.11
C THR A 367 -17.37 9.67 -36.99
N GLY A 368 -18.61 10.14 -37.07
CA GLY A 368 -19.24 10.90 -35.98
C GLY A 368 -19.72 9.95 -34.88
N ARG A 369 -18.87 9.63 -33.89
CA ARG A 369 -19.27 8.88 -32.69
C ARG A 369 -19.30 9.78 -31.47
N ILE A 370 -20.51 10.12 -31.05
CA ILE A 370 -20.81 10.84 -29.80
C ILE A 370 -20.84 9.80 -28.65
N HIS A 371 -20.78 10.28 -27.40
CA HIS A 371 -21.04 9.56 -26.14
C HIS A 371 -19.90 8.70 -25.58
N ALA A 372 -19.09 9.31 -24.71
CA ALA A 372 -18.27 8.65 -23.69
C ALA A 372 -18.12 9.57 -22.46
N MET A 373 -19.23 9.85 -21.78
CA MET A 373 -19.28 10.61 -20.53
C MET A 373 -19.33 9.63 -19.37
N ASN A 374 -18.24 9.51 -18.58
CA ASN A 374 -18.21 8.97 -17.21
C ASN A 374 -16.79 9.01 -16.61
N GLN A 375 -16.65 9.71 -15.48
CA GLN A 375 -15.65 9.52 -14.43
C GLN A 375 -16.32 9.92 -13.09
N PRO A 376 -15.81 9.47 -11.92
CA PRO A 376 -15.04 8.26 -11.64
C PRO A 376 -15.90 7.26 -10.81
N ILE A 377 -15.31 6.20 -10.27
CA ILE A 377 -15.99 5.29 -9.33
C ILE A 377 -15.45 5.53 -7.91
N ASP A 378 -16.30 6.04 -7.02
CA ASP A 378 -16.07 6.00 -5.57
C ASP A 378 -16.10 4.55 -5.07
N ARG A 379 -15.07 4.11 -4.32
CA ARG A 379 -15.16 3.01 -3.35
C ARG A 379 -14.32 3.25 -2.09
N VAL A 380 -15.04 3.73 -1.08
CA VAL A 380 -14.80 3.71 0.37
C VAL A 380 -14.02 2.48 0.90
N GLY A 381 -13.19 2.72 1.91
CA GLY A 381 -12.47 1.75 2.77
C GLY A 381 -11.17 2.42 3.26
N GLU A 382 -11.09 2.91 4.50
CA GLU A 382 -10.77 2.17 5.74
C GLU A 382 -9.41 1.43 5.69
N SER A 383 -8.46 1.57 6.63
CA SER A 383 -8.26 2.51 7.76
C SER A 383 -6.78 2.42 8.22
N ASP A 384 -6.34 3.39 9.03
CA ASP A 384 -5.37 3.32 10.15
C ASP A 384 -3.96 2.67 9.98
N GLU A 385 -2.95 3.53 10.24
CA GLU A 385 -1.78 3.32 11.12
C GLU A 385 -0.57 2.43 10.74
N MET A 386 0.56 2.76 11.41
CA MET A 386 1.92 2.20 11.42
C MET A 386 2.70 2.18 10.07
N GLU A 387 3.89 2.78 9.90
CA GLU A 387 5.10 3.09 10.71
C GLU A 387 6.32 2.24 10.26
N ASN A 388 7.53 2.77 10.49
CA ASN A 388 8.78 2.30 9.89
C ASN A 388 9.18 0.87 10.28
N SER A 389 9.89 0.17 9.39
CA SER A 389 11.14 -0.49 9.81
C SER A 389 12.12 -0.87 8.68
N LYS A 390 13.34 -0.36 8.85
CA LYS A 390 14.64 -1.05 8.65
C LYS A 390 15.19 -1.29 7.23
N ILE A 391 16.23 -0.50 6.95
CA ILE A 391 17.27 -0.71 5.92
C ILE A 391 18.17 -1.90 6.31
N THR A 392 18.66 -2.65 5.31
CA THR A 392 20.00 -3.28 5.37
C THR A 392 20.71 -3.06 4.04
N ALA A 393 21.93 -2.51 4.08
CA ALA A 393 22.78 -2.32 2.92
C ALA A 393 23.79 -3.47 2.77
N ASN A 394 24.48 -3.51 1.62
CA ASN A 394 25.87 -3.96 1.51
C ASN A 394 26.44 -3.42 0.19
N GLY A 395 27.73 -3.09 0.17
CA GLY A 395 28.41 -2.56 -1.01
C GLY A 395 29.93 -2.77 -0.95
N LEU A 396 30.54 -2.76 -2.13
CA LEU A 396 31.98 -2.79 -2.39
C LEU A 396 32.20 -1.80 -3.56
N THR A 397 33.06 -0.79 -3.43
CA THR A 397 34.52 -0.87 -3.68
C THR A 397 34.81 -1.23 -5.15
N ASP A 398 35.53 -0.50 -6.01
CA ASP A 398 36.18 0.83 -6.15
C ASP A 398 37.23 0.63 -7.30
N GLN A 399 37.91 1.68 -7.78
CA GLN A 399 39.12 1.66 -8.64
C GLN A 399 38.97 1.35 -10.17
N HIS A 400 38.83 2.44 -10.94
CA HIS A 400 39.73 2.99 -12.00
C HIS A 400 40.46 2.11 -13.06
N GLU A 401 40.95 2.80 -14.12
CA GLU A 401 41.89 2.37 -15.19
C GLU A 401 41.38 1.38 -16.28
N GLU A 402 41.78 1.44 -17.56
CA GLU A 402 42.32 2.56 -18.39
C GLU A 402 42.09 2.31 -19.91
N ASP A 403 42.38 3.34 -20.72
CA ASP A 403 42.56 3.46 -22.19
C ASP A 403 42.36 2.28 -23.17
N SER A 404 41.61 2.52 -24.26
CA SER A 404 42.18 2.61 -25.64
C SER A 404 41.14 2.80 -26.75
N GLU A 405 41.35 3.78 -27.63
CA GLU A 405 40.62 3.93 -28.91
C GLU A 405 41.22 3.04 -30.03
N ARG A 406 40.40 2.57 -30.99
CA ARG A 406 40.33 3.17 -32.36
C ARG A 406 39.36 2.47 -33.33
N LYS A 407 38.97 3.24 -34.34
CA LYS A 407 38.02 2.88 -35.41
C LYS A 407 38.62 1.95 -36.46
N THR A 408 37.74 1.30 -37.23
CA THR A 408 37.67 1.59 -38.66
C THR A 408 36.22 1.46 -39.16
N GLU A 409 35.79 2.35 -40.06
CA GLU A 409 34.61 2.15 -40.91
C GLU A 409 34.90 1.02 -41.97
N GLU A 410 34.02 0.55 -42.87
CA GLU A 410 32.85 1.18 -43.50
C GLU A 410 31.96 0.15 -44.24
N ASP A 411 30.62 0.30 -44.14
CA ASP A 411 29.51 -0.13 -45.04
C ASP A 411 29.46 -1.56 -45.68
N GLY A 412 28.32 -1.96 -46.28
CA GLY A 412 28.32 -3.10 -47.23
C GLY A 412 27.12 -4.06 -47.30
N ASN A 413 25.96 -3.78 -46.67
CA ASN A 413 24.67 -4.44 -46.95
C ASN A 413 24.65 -6.01 -46.97
N VAL A 414 24.52 -6.65 -45.81
CA VAL A 414 24.44 -8.13 -45.66
C VAL A 414 23.20 -8.56 -44.86
N TYR A 415 22.62 -9.68 -45.29
CA TYR A 415 21.60 -10.50 -44.64
C TYR A 415 21.57 -10.47 -43.10
N SER A 416 20.45 -10.03 -42.52
CA SER A 416 19.77 -10.79 -41.46
C SER A 416 18.31 -10.33 -41.31
N GLU A 417 17.36 -11.24 -41.54
CA GLU A 417 16.04 -11.09 -40.90
C GLU A 417 16.19 -11.36 -39.39
N ASP A 418 15.26 -10.80 -38.61
CA ASP A 418 15.07 -11.02 -37.16
C ASP A 418 16.29 -10.76 -36.23
N MET A 419 16.84 -9.54 -36.28
CA MET A 419 17.70 -9.01 -35.21
C MET A 419 17.14 -7.71 -34.60
N VAL A 420 16.70 -7.80 -33.34
CA VAL A 420 16.32 -6.63 -32.52
C VAL A 420 17.58 -5.97 -31.97
N SER A 421 17.64 -4.62 -32.00
CA SER A 421 18.77 -3.86 -31.45
C SER A 421 19.06 -4.23 -29.99
N GLY A 422 20.34 -4.52 -29.68
CA GLY A 422 20.77 -4.94 -28.35
C GLY A 422 20.35 -3.97 -27.22
N PHE A 423 20.27 -2.68 -27.49
CA PHE A 423 19.78 -1.68 -26.53
C PHE A 423 18.31 -1.91 -26.11
N LEU A 424 17.46 -2.36 -27.04
CA LEU A 424 16.08 -2.74 -26.73
C LEU A 424 16.03 -4.04 -25.91
N TYR A 425 16.92 -4.99 -26.21
CA TYR A 425 17.06 -6.23 -25.44
C TYR A 425 17.54 -5.95 -24.00
N ASP A 426 18.57 -5.12 -23.82
CA ASP A 426 19.06 -4.67 -22.51
C ASP A 426 17.98 -3.94 -21.70
N ARG A 427 17.20 -3.07 -22.35
CA ARG A 427 16.09 -2.34 -21.72
C ARG A 427 14.99 -3.30 -21.28
N LEU A 428 14.56 -4.21 -22.16
CA LEU A 428 13.55 -5.22 -21.86
C LEU A 428 14.03 -6.17 -20.76
N GLN A 429 15.30 -6.59 -20.79
CA GLN A 429 15.89 -7.44 -19.76
C GLN A 429 15.96 -6.75 -18.40
N LYS A 430 16.33 -5.45 -18.35
CA LYS A 430 16.27 -4.65 -17.11
C LYS A 430 14.84 -4.54 -16.57
N GLU A 431 13.86 -4.31 -17.44
CA GLU A 431 12.45 -4.17 -17.07
C GLU A 431 11.85 -5.51 -16.59
N VAL A 432 12.18 -6.63 -17.26
CA VAL A 432 11.83 -7.99 -16.81
C VAL A 432 12.47 -8.34 -15.46
N ILE A 433 13.72 -7.95 -15.22
CA ILE A 433 14.39 -8.16 -13.92
C ILE A 433 13.73 -7.32 -12.82
N ALA A 434 13.37 -6.06 -13.12
CA ALA A 434 12.64 -5.19 -12.18
C ALA A 434 11.25 -5.75 -11.85
N LEU A 435 10.51 -6.23 -12.85
CA LEU A 435 9.20 -6.86 -12.67
C LEU A 435 9.29 -8.17 -11.86
N ARG A 436 10.30 -9.02 -12.10
CA ARG A 436 10.53 -10.23 -11.27
C ARG A 436 10.75 -9.88 -9.80
N LYS A 437 11.65 -8.94 -9.51
CA LYS A 437 11.90 -8.46 -8.13
C LYS A 437 10.66 -7.83 -7.49
N LEU A 438 9.83 -7.13 -8.26
CA LEU A 438 8.56 -6.58 -7.79
C LEU A 438 7.55 -7.70 -7.47
N CYS A 439 7.45 -8.73 -8.32
CA CYS A 439 6.63 -9.91 -8.05
C CYS A 439 7.11 -10.66 -6.80
N GLU A 440 8.42 -10.91 -6.66
CA GLU A 440 9.02 -11.54 -5.47
C GLU A 440 8.72 -10.74 -4.19
N SER A 441 8.82 -9.41 -4.24
CA SER A 441 8.47 -8.52 -3.13
C SER A 441 6.98 -8.55 -2.78
N LYS A 442 6.11 -8.56 -3.80
CA LYS A 442 4.65 -8.66 -3.60
C LYS A 442 4.24 -10.04 -3.08
N GLU A 443 4.86 -11.10 -3.55
CA GLU A 443 4.67 -12.47 -3.05
C GLU A 443 5.09 -12.59 -1.58
N GLY A 444 6.24 -12.03 -1.19
CA GLY A 444 6.63 -11.94 0.22
C GLY A 444 5.63 -11.15 1.07
N THR A 445 5.08 -10.07 0.53
CA THR A 445 4.04 -9.25 1.21
C THR A 445 2.73 -10.03 1.38
N ILE A 446 2.30 -10.77 0.35
CA ILE A 446 1.10 -11.61 0.36
C ILE A 446 1.27 -12.74 1.39
N ASN A 447 2.43 -13.40 1.44
CA ASN A 447 2.68 -14.47 2.40
C ASN A 447 2.74 -13.97 3.85
N ALA A 448 3.28 -12.76 4.09
CA ALA A 448 3.21 -12.13 5.41
C ALA A 448 1.74 -11.86 5.83
N LYS A 449 0.91 -11.33 4.93
CA LYS A 449 -0.52 -11.12 5.18
C LYS A 449 -1.30 -12.43 5.34
N ASN A 450 -0.91 -13.51 4.66
CA ASN A 450 -1.50 -14.84 4.84
C ASN A 450 -1.22 -15.42 6.23
N GLU A 451 0.01 -15.31 6.75
CA GLU A 451 0.32 -15.72 8.12
C GLU A 451 -0.37 -14.84 9.17
N GLU A 452 -0.53 -13.54 8.91
CA GLU A 452 -1.33 -12.64 9.77
C GLU A 452 -2.80 -13.07 9.81
N ILE A 453 -3.44 -13.31 8.67
CA ILE A 453 -4.82 -13.82 8.57
C ILE A 453 -4.96 -15.16 9.30
N LYS A 454 -4.00 -16.08 9.12
CA LYS A 454 -3.95 -17.39 9.79
C LYS A 454 -3.79 -17.27 11.31
N MET A 455 -3.08 -16.25 11.80
CA MET A 455 -2.98 -15.94 13.22
C MET A 455 -4.24 -15.25 13.77
N LEU A 456 -4.91 -14.42 12.98
CA LEU A 456 -6.22 -13.84 13.32
C LEU A 456 -7.31 -14.93 13.40
N LEU A 457 -7.34 -15.87 12.45
CA LEU A 457 -8.25 -17.03 12.48
C LEU A 457 -8.06 -17.85 13.76
N LYS A 458 -6.81 -18.15 14.16
CA LYS A 458 -6.51 -18.82 15.45
C LYS A 458 -7.03 -18.03 16.66
N LYS A 459 -6.93 -16.69 16.65
CA LYS A 459 -7.49 -15.83 17.71
C LYS A 459 -9.02 -15.87 17.73
N VAL A 460 -9.69 -15.83 16.58
CA VAL A 460 -11.15 -15.95 16.46
C VAL A 460 -11.64 -17.30 16.97
N ASP A 461 -10.95 -18.39 16.63
CA ASP A 461 -11.22 -19.73 17.13
C ASP A 461 -11.11 -19.83 18.66
N ALA A 462 -10.05 -19.24 19.24
CA ALA A 462 -9.83 -19.21 20.68
C ALA A 462 -10.91 -18.38 21.41
N LEU A 463 -11.27 -17.20 20.87
CA LEU A 463 -12.33 -16.36 21.41
C LEU A 463 -13.71 -17.04 21.31
N THR A 464 -14.00 -17.72 20.21
CA THR A 464 -15.25 -18.48 20.02
C THR A 464 -15.38 -19.58 21.08
N LYS A 465 -14.30 -20.34 21.30
CA LYS A 465 -14.22 -21.37 22.36
C LYS A 465 -14.37 -20.76 23.76
N ALA A 466 -13.79 -19.59 24.02
CA ALA A 466 -13.94 -18.88 25.29
C ALA A 466 -15.39 -18.41 25.52
N ILE A 467 -16.05 -17.85 24.50
CA ILE A 467 -17.46 -17.42 24.55
C ILE A 467 -18.38 -18.64 24.78
N GLU A 468 -18.10 -19.79 24.15
CA GLU A 468 -18.82 -21.04 24.45
C GLU A 468 -18.66 -21.49 25.90
N VAL A 469 -17.45 -21.43 26.46
CA VAL A 469 -17.20 -21.81 27.86
C VAL A 469 -17.90 -20.85 28.82
N GLU A 470 -17.80 -19.55 28.59
CA GLU A 470 -18.39 -18.53 29.46
C GLU A 470 -19.93 -18.53 29.37
N THR A 471 -20.53 -18.74 28.19
CA THR A 471 -21.99 -18.93 28.08
C THR A 471 -22.47 -20.24 28.71
N LYS A 472 -21.68 -21.32 28.65
CA LYS A 472 -21.96 -22.58 29.40
C LYS A 472 -21.82 -22.37 30.92
N LYS A 473 -20.90 -21.52 31.38
CA LYS A 473 -20.73 -21.12 32.79
C LYS A 473 -21.91 -20.26 33.27
N ALA A 474 -22.24 -19.18 32.55
CA ALA A 474 -23.38 -18.32 32.85
C ALA A 474 -24.72 -19.07 32.91
N LYS A 475 -24.95 -20.05 32.02
CA LYS A 475 -26.14 -20.93 32.09
C LYS A 475 -26.19 -21.79 33.36
N ARG A 476 -25.05 -22.30 33.85
CA ARG A 476 -24.98 -23.02 35.14
C ARG A 476 -25.19 -22.08 36.32
N GLU A 477 -24.63 -20.88 36.26
CA GLU A 477 -24.74 -19.87 37.33
C GLU A 477 -26.19 -19.34 37.46
N ALA A 478 -26.88 -19.14 36.33
CA ALA A 478 -28.31 -18.82 36.30
C ALA A 478 -29.16 -19.94 36.93
N ALA A 479 -28.95 -21.21 36.51
CA ALA A 479 -29.65 -22.35 37.07
C ALA A 479 -29.29 -22.62 38.56
N ALA A 480 -28.11 -22.19 39.02
CA ALA A 480 -27.75 -22.21 40.44
C ALA A 480 -28.52 -21.14 41.22
N ARG A 481 -28.56 -19.89 40.74
CA ARG A 481 -29.36 -18.81 41.36
C ARG A 481 -30.86 -19.12 41.36
N GLU A 482 -31.38 -19.77 40.32
CA GLU A 482 -32.79 -20.21 40.28
C GLU A 482 -33.09 -21.23 41.39
N LYS A 483 -32.21 -22.21 41.60
CA LYS A 483 -32.32 -23.17 42.71
C LYS A 483 -32.14 -22.51 44.07
N GLU A 484 -31.22 -21.56 44.21
CA GLU A 484 -31.02 -20.82 45.45
C GLU A 484 -32.24 -19.96 45.80
N ASN A 485 -32.83 -19.26 44.81
CA ASN A 485 -34.07 -18.51 44.96
C ASN A 485 -35.26 -19.42 45.32
N ALA A 486 -35.37 -20.61 44.71
CA ALA A 486 -36.41 -21.59 45.05
C ALA A 486 -36.24 -22.13 46.49
N LEU A 487 -35.01 -22.41 46.93
CA LEU A 487 -34.71 -22.80 48.31
C LEU A 487 -34.97 -21.66 49.31
N ALA A 488 -34.67 -20.41 48.93
CA ALA A 488 -34.99 -19.23 49.73
C ALA A 488 -36.51 -19.05 49.89
N MET A 489 -37.29 -19.26 48.82
CA MET A 489 -38.76 -19.21 48.86
C MET A 489 -39.35 -20.29 49.78
N LEU A 490 -38.94 -21.55 49.63
CA LEU A 490 -39.35 -22.65 50.53
C LEU A 490 -38.96 -22.39 51.99
N ASN A 491 -37.84 -21.69 52.23
CA ASN A 491 -37.41 -21.30 53.58
C ASN A 491 -38.26 -20.16 54.15
N GLU A 492 -38.69 -19.18 53.35
CA GLU A 492 -39.64 -18.15 53.82
C GLU A 492 -41.04 -18.73 54.07
N GLU A 493 -41.54 -19.63 53.22
CA GLU A 493 -42.79 -20.39 53.48
C GLU A 493 -42.68 -21.21 54.79
N SER A 494 -41.52 -21.85 55.02
CA SER A 494 -41.22 -22.55 56.28
C SER A 494 -41.18 -21.61 57.50
N LYS A 495 -40.66 -20.39 57.35
CA LYS A 495 -40.65 -19.36 58.41
C LYS A 495 -42.05 -18.80 58.68
N LEU A 496 -42.88 -18.63 57.64
CA LEU A 496 -44.30 -18.28 57.77
C LEU A 496 -45.05 -19.35 58.58
N CYS A 497 -44.87 -20.63 58.25
CA CYS A 497 -45.45 -21.75 59.01
C CYS A 497 -44.98 -21.80 60.48
N ARG A 498 -43.71 -21.44 60.77
CA ARG A 498 -43.17 -21.44 62.13
C ARG A 498 -43.54 -20.21 62.96
N LYS A 499 -43.76 -19.04 62.35
CA LYS A 499 -44.19 -17.81 63.07
C LYS A 499 -45.56 -17.92 63.73
N ALA A 500 -46.37 -18.92 63.37
CA ALA A 500 -47.67 -19.20 63.99
C ALA A 500 -47.61 -19.79 65.42
N LYS A 501 -46.42 -20.02 66.00
CA LYS A 501 -46.27 -20.58 67.37
C LYS A 501 -45.32 -19.73 68.25
N LEU A 502 -45.89 -19.21 69.35
CA LEU A 502 -45.34 -18.23 70.32
C LEU A 502 -44.62 -18.90 71.54
N PRO A 503 -44.08 -18.19 72.56
CA PRO A 503 -43.17 -17.01 72.53
C PRO A 503 -42.03 -16.95 73.62
N ARG A 504 -40.94 -16.23 73.29
CA ARG A 504 -40.00 -15.36 74.09
C ARG A 504 -39.76 -15.43 75.63
N SER A 505 -38.49 -15.07 75.98
CA SER A 505 -37.93 -14.38 77.20
C SER A 505 -37.32 -15.29 78.30
N ARG A 506 -36.24 -14.99 79.08
CA ARG A 506 -35.29 -13.84 79.30
C ARG A 506 -33.85 -14.38 79.61
N ILE A 507 -32.65 -13.74 79.54
CA ILE A 507 -32.12 -12.36 79.30
C ILE A 507 -31.89 -11.49 80.59
N PRO A 508 -30.72 -10.85 80.89
CA PRO A 508 -29.27 -11.11 80.58
C PRO A 508 -28.25 -10.70 81.74
N ASN A 509 -26.98 -10.36 81.40
CA ASN A 509 -26.13 -9.24 81.94
C ASN A 509 -24.96 -9.46 82.98
N PRO A 510 -24.02 -8.47 83.23
CA PRO A 510 -22.64 -8.63 82.70
C PRO A 510 -21.42 -8.07 83.53
N ARG A 511 -20.21 -8.23 82.95
CA ARG A 511 -19.04 -7.29 82.85
C ARG A 511 -18.77 -6.25 83.96
N CYS A 512 -17.56 -6.28 84.54
CA CYS A 512 -16.99 -5.13 85.27
C CYS A 512 -15.43 -5.08 85.31
N GLN A 513 -14.80 -4.71 84.18
CA GLN A 513 -13.62 -3.85 84.02
C GLN A 513 -13.45 -3.52 82.52
#